data_AF-A0A1Z4UYF8-F1
#
_entry.id   AF-A0A1Z4UYF8-F1
#
_cell.length_a   1.000
_cell.length_b   1.000
_cell.length_c   1.000
_cell.angle_alpha   90.00
_cell.angle_beta   90.00
_cell.angle_gamma   90.00
#
_symmetry.space_group_name_H-M   'P 1'
#
loop_
_entity.id
_entity.type
_entity.pdbx_description
1 polymer ?
#
loop_
_entity_poly.entity_id
_entity_poly.type
_entity_poly.pdbx_seq_one_letter_code
_entity_poly.pdbx_strand_id
1 'polypeptide(L)'
;MNARDFGVPQDRKRVYITGTKTNPISLNFPRNNKSVLLNILETGCPTLQTNFVKKLLAQYSLDELYGKSIRDKRGGEDNIHSWDLELKGNVSTEQRELLNLLLKQRRRKNWSAKKRIQWMDGIPLSLDEIETFYQHKNLKQILDDLANKGYLKYEHPKDIQAVVNKDGKTVKKREYRLDLPKGYNIVVGKLSFPINKILNPHDIAPTLVATDMQRLAVVDGKGLRCLTIREGLRLFGFPEDYHINLPINKAFDLLGNTVVVTVVREISERIVIQKMLSVPNQVYVLSR
;
A
#
# COMPACT_ATOMS: atom_id res chain seq x y z
N MET A 1 -16.16 -1.59 12.48
CA MET A 1 -16.85 -0.59 11.64
C MET A 1 -15.92 -0.19 10.50
N ASN A 2 -16.47 0.24 9.35
CA ASN A 2 -15.69 0.64 8.18
C ASN A 2 -15.97 2.11 7.83
N ALA A 3 -14.91 2.92 7.65
CA ALA A 3 -15.02 4.35 7.37
C ALA A 3 -15.92 4.70 6.17
N ARG A 4 -15.94 3.85 5.12
CA ARG A 4 -16.81 4.01 3.95
C ARG A 4 -18.31 4.01 4.26
N ASP A 5 -18.72 3.44 5.38
CA ASP A 5 -20.11 3.43 5.81
C ASP A 5 -20.49 4.75 6.53
N PHE A 6 -19.51 5.64 6.74
CA PHE A 6 -19.63 6.90 7.50
C PHE A 6 -19.19 8.12 6.67
N GLY A 7 -19.46 8.11 5.36
CA GLY A 7 -19.27 9.27 4.47
C GLY A 7 -17.84 9.54 4.02
N VAL A 8 -16.88 8.65 4.33
CA VAL A 8 -15.47 8.83 3.99
C VAL A 8 -15.08 7.86 2.87
N PRO A 9 -14.51 8.30 1.74
CA PRO A 9 -14.20 7.44 0.60
C PRO A 9 -12.92 6.61 0.83
N GLN A 10 -12.92 5.77 1.87
CA GLN A 10 -11.79 4.93 2.28
C GLN A 10 -12.26 3.59 2.85
N ASP A 11 -11.73 2.46 2.36
CA ASP A 11 -11.90 1.14 2.96
C ASP A 11 -10.98 0.98 4.17
N ARG A 12 -11.39 1.55 5.32
CA ARG A 12 -10.66 1.51 6.59
C ARG A 12 -11.52 0.85 7.67
N LYS A 13 -11.30 -0.45 7.85
CA LYS A 13 -11.95 -1.25 8.88
C LYS A 13 -11.18 -1.15 10.20
N ARG A 14 -11.86 -0.80 11.28
CA ARG A 14 -11.32 -0.77 12.65
C ARG A 14 -12.30 -1.41 13.64
N VAL A 15 -11.74 -1.98 14.70
CA VAL A 15 -12.48 -2.41 15.88
C VAL A 15 -12.60 -1.21 16.81
N TYR A 16 -13.82 -0.91 17.24
CA TYR A 16 -14.11 0.12 18.22
C TYR A 16 -14.71 -0.57 19.43
N ILE A 17 -14.22 -0.23 20.62
CA ILE A 17 -14.70 -0.78 21.88
C ILE A 17 -15.27 0.39 22.66
N THR A 18 -16.55 0.33 22.99
CA THR A 18 -17.23 1.28 23.85
C THR A 18 -17.68 0.58 25.12
N GLY A 19 -17.82 1.34 26.21
CA GLY A 19 -18.28 0.81 27.47
C GLY A 19 -18.96 1.88 28.30
N THR A 20 -19.99 1.48 29.04
CA THR A 20 -20.55 2.27 30.14
C THR A 20 -20.65 1.38 31.37
N LYS A 21 -20.81 1.98 32.55
CA LYS A 21 -20.97 1.23 33.80
C LYS A 21 -22.34 0.56 33.94
N THR A 22 -23.36 1.07 33.27
CA THR A 22 -24.76 0.72 33.55
C THR A 22 -25.45 0.04 32.39
N ASN A 23 -25.41 0.65 31.20
CA ASN A 23 -26.21 0.21 30.06
C ASN A 23 -25.35 -0.07 28.82
N PRO A 24 -25.64 -1.14 28.07
CA PRO A 24 -24.97 -1.40 26.81
C PRO A 24 -25.28 -0.30 25.78
N ILE A 25 -24.34 -0.04 24.88
CA ILE A 25 -24.49 0.91 23.78
C ILE A 25 -24.69 0.14 22.49
N SER A 26 -25.78 0.42 21.77
CA SER A 26 -26.00 -0.14 20.44
C SER A 26 -25.12 0.55 19.41
N LEU A 27 -24.11 -0.14 18.88
CA LEU A 27 -23.24 0.34 17.80
C LEU A 27 -23.77 -0.04 16.41
N ASN A 28 -25.09 -0.14 16.25
CA ASN A 28 -25.73 -0.32 14.96
C ASN A 28 -26.05 1.05 14.34
N PHE A 29 -25.50 1.32 13.16
CA PHE A 29 -25.62 2.59 12.46
C PHE A 29 -26.24 2.39 11.07
N PRO A 30 -27.09 3.31 10.59
CA PRO A 30 -27.61 3.26 9.22
C PRO A 30 -26.47 3.44 8.21
N ARG A 31 -26.51 2.70 7.10
CA ARG A 31 -25.47 2.71 6.06
C ARG A 31 -25.87 3.59 4.88
N ASN A 32 -25.87 4.91 5.06
CA ASN A 32 -26.48 5.81 4.06
C ASN A 32 -25.51 6.76 3.35
N ASN A 33 -24.21 6.79 3.70
CA ASN A 33 -23.29 7.80 3.19
C ASN A 33 -22.17 7.19 2.36
N LYS A 34 -22.48 6.79 1.12
CA LYS A 34 -21.44 6.43 0.15
C LYS A 34 -20.80 7.72 -0.39
N SER A 35 -19.47 7.73 -0.42
CA SER A 35 -18.65 8.80 -0.98
C SER A 35 -17.57 8.16 -1.83
N VAL A 36 -17.18 8.80 -2.92
CA VAL A 36 -16.05 8.39 -3.76
C VAL A 36 -14.96 9.45 -3.71
N LEU A 37 -13.76 9.10 -4.18
CA LEU A 37 -12.62 10.02 -4.14
C LEU A 37 -12.90 11.33 -4.90
N LEU A 38 -13.62 11.28 -6.02
CA LEU A 38 -14.00 12.46 -6.79
C LEU A 38 -14.72 13.53 -5.95
N ASN A 39 -15.46 13.15 -4.90
CA ASN A 39 -16.16 14.09 -4.04
C ASN A 39 -15.22 14.91 -3.14
N ILE A 40 -13.97 14.48 -2.96
CA ILE A 40 -13.03 15.10 -2.00
C ILE A 40 -11.77 15.66 -2.67
N LEU A 41 -11.47 15.25 -3.90
CA LEU A 41 -10.27 15.67 -4.62
C LEU A 41 -10.38 17.13 -5.05
N GLU A 42 -9.29 17.87 -4.88
CA GLU A 42 -9.11 19.23 -5.39
C GLU A 42 -8.77 19.18 -6.89
N THR A 43 -8.98 20.29 -7.60
CA THR A 43 -8.71 20.39 -9.05
C THR A 43 -7.77 21.54 -9.34
N GLY A 44 -6.99 21.43 -10.41
CA GLY A 44 -6.06 22.49 -10.82
C GLY A 44 -4.82 22.57 -9.93
N CYS A 45 -4.47 21.49 -9.25
CA CYS A 45 -3.28 21.42 -8.44
C CYS A 45 -2.03 21.11 -9.31
N PRO A 46 -0.82 21.52 -8.88
CA PRO A 46 0.41 21.25 -9.63
C PRO A 46 0.65 19.75 -9.87
N THR A 47 0.94 19.39 -11.12
CA THR A 47 1.25 18.01 -11.52
C THR A 47 2.75 17.72 -11.45
N LEU A 48 3.08 16.45 -11.21
CA LEU A 48 4.44 15.94 -11.07
C LEU A 48 5.17 15.91 -12.42
N GLN A 49 6.26 16.67 -12.53
CA GLN A 49 7.06 16.80 -13.75
C GLN A 49 8.27 15.85 -13.81
N THR A 50 8.19 14.72 -13.10
CA THR A 50 9.32 13.77 -12.99
C THR A 50 9.50 12.91 -14.24
N ASN A 51 10.72 12.46 -14.51
CA ASN A 51 10.99 11.51 -15.60
C ASN A 51 10.16 10.22 -15.48
N PHE A 52 9.86 9.79 -14.25
CA PHE A 52 8.98 8.66 -13.98
C PHE A 52 7.57 8.89 -14.55
N VAL A 53 6.95 10.04 -14.24
CA VAL A 53 5.60 10.37 -14.73
C VAL A 53 5.59 10.57 -16.24
N LYS A 54 6.63 11.19 -16.81
CA LYS A 54 6.77 11.33 -18.26
C LYS A 54 6.80 9.98 -18.98
N LYS A 55 7.59 9.03 -18.48
CA LYS A 55 7.65 7.66 -19.04
C LYS A 55 6.31 6.93 -18.91
N LEU A 56 5.63 7.11 -17.78
CA LEU A 56 4.31 6.51 -17.54
C LEU A 56 3.26 7.05 -18.53
N LEU A 57 3.17 8.37 -18.69
CA LEU A 57 2.20 9.01 -19.59
C LEU A 57 2.53 8.84 -21.08
N ALA A 58 3.77 8.45 -21.41
CA ALA A 58 4.15 8.09 -22.78
C ALA A 58 3.61 6.70 -23.21
N GLN A 59 3.28 5.84 -22.24
CA GLN A 59 2.83 4.46 -22.50
C GLN A 59 1.36 4.23 -22.18
N TYR A 60 0.78 5.01 -21.26
CA TYR A 60 -0.58 4.82 -20.77
C TYR A 60 -1.36 6.14 -20.85
N SER A 61 -2.62 6.05 -21.28
CA SER A 61 -3.57 7.14 -21.10
C SER A 61 -3.91 7.33 -19.62
N LEU A 62 -4.44 8.51 -19.27
CA LEU A 62 -4.77 8.82 -17.88
C LEU A 62 -5.87 7.90 -17.31
N ASP A 63 -6.84 7.51 -18.14
CA ASP A 63 -7.94 6.64 -17.72
C ASP A 63 -7.46 5.21 -17.44
N GLU A 64 -6.50 4.72 -18.24
CA GLU A 64 -5.88 3.40 -18.02
C GLU A 64 -5.08 3.34 -16.72
N LEU A 65 -4.66 4.49 -16.18
CA LEU A 65 -3.91 4.58 -14.94
C LEU A 65 -4.79 4.51 -13.69
N TYR A 66 -6.12 4.65 -13.81
CA TYR A 66 -7.00 4.57 -12.67
C TYR A 66 -6.91 3.23 -11.94
N GLY A 67 -6.61 3.29 -10.64
CA GLY A 67 -6.48 2.11 -9.78
C GLY A 67 -5.14 1.36 -9.91
N LYS A 68 -4.33 1.67 -10.94
CA LYS A 68 -3.06 1.00 -11.22
C LYS A 68 -2.06 1.19 -10.08
N SER A 69 -1.21 0.20 -9.90
CA SER A 69 -0.18 0.17 -8.89
C SER A 69 1.19 -0.09 -9.51
N ILE A 70 2.20 0.62 -9.02
CA ILE A 70 3.57 0.48 -9.51
C ILE A 70 4.38 -0.33 -8.50
N ARG A 71 4.76 -1.55 -8.91
CA ARG A 71 5.46 -2.51 -8.05
C ARG A 71 5.96 -3.71 -8.84
N ASP A 72 7.11 -4.26 -8.45
CA ASP A 72 7.71 -5.40 -9.16
C ASP A 72 7.46 -6.75 -8.49
N LYS A 73 7.07 -6.78 -7.21
CA LYS A 73 6.96 -8.04 -6.44
C LYS A 73 5.68 -8.84 -6.65
N ARG A 74 4.65 -8.25 -7.27
CA ARG A 74 3.32 -8.84 -7.40
C ARG A 74 2.78 -8.61 -8.80
N GLY A 75 2.27 -9.65 -9.46
CA GLY A 75 1.59 -9.54 -10.75
C GLY A 75 0.09 -9.26 -10.61
N GLY A 76 -0.60 -9.16 -11.73
CA GLY A 76 -2.01 -8.79 -11.84
C GLY A 76 -2.19 -7.66 -12.86
N GLU A 77 -3.36 -7.57 -13.48
CA GLU A 77 -3.64 -6.61 -14.57
C GLU A 77 -3.53 -5.14 -14.13
N ASP A 78 -3.68 -4.88 -12.84
CA ASP A 78 -3.52 -3.54 -12.26
C ASP A 78 -2.10 -3.18 -11.85
N ASN A 79 -1.12 -4.03 -12.15
CA ASN A 79 0.27 -3.77 -11.79
C ASN A 79 1.08 -3.35 -13.01
N ILE A 80 1.74 -2.21 -12.88
CA ILE A 80 2.75 -1.73 -13.82
C ILE A 80 4.11 -2.00 -13.19
N HIS A 81 4.98 -2.66 -13.93
CA HIS A 81 6.32 -3.02 -13.48
C HIS A 81 7.37 -2.04 -13.97
N SER A 82 8.49 -1.97 -13.25
CA SER A 82 9.59 -1.07 -13.59
C SER A 82 10.23 -1.37 -14.94
N TRP A 83 10.16 -2.63 -15.40
CA TRP A 83 10.65 -3.06 -16.71
C TRP A 83 9.67 -2.79 -17.85
N ASP A 84 8.40 -2.50 -17.56
CA ASP A 84 7.44 -2.03 -18.58
C ASP A 84 7.80 -0.59 -18.97
N LEU A 85 8.18 0.21 -17.97
CA LEU A 85 8.60 1.60 -18.11
C LEU A 85 10.11 1.77 -18.38
N GLU A 86 10.87 0.68 -18.43
CA GLU A 86 12.33 0.65 -18.59
C GLU A 86 13.06 1.63 -17.64
N LEU A 87 12.65 1.66 -16.36
CA LEU A 87 13.15 2.66 -15.39
C LEU A 87 14.63 2.49 -15.04
N LYS A 88 15.20 1.31 -15.30
CA LYS A 88 16.59 0.97 -14.96
C LYS A 88 17.42 0.55 -16.19
N GLY A 89 16.98 1.00 -17.36
CA GLY A 89 17.57 0.65 -18.65
C GLY A 89 16.66 -0.24 -19.48
N ASN A 90 16.98 -0.33 -20.77
CA ASN A 90 16.14 -0.99 -21.75
C ASN A 90 15.99 -2.49 -21.46
N VAL A 91 14.81 -3.03 -21.76
CA VAL A 91 14.45 -4.42 -21.49
C VAL A 91 13.90 -5.03 -22.78
N SER A 92 14.58 -6.05 -23.30
CA SER A 92 14.10 -6.76 -24.49
C SER A 92 12.79 -7.51 -24.21
N THR A 93 12.07 -7.90 -25.26
CA THR A 93 10.85 -8.71 -25.13
C THR A 93 11.10 -10.01 -24.35
N GLU A 94 12.20 -10.71 -24.65
CA GLU A 94 12.61 -11.93 -23.94
C GLU A 94 12.90 -11.67 -22.45
N GLN A 95 13.57 -10.56 -22.15
CA GLN A 95 13.84 -10.16 -20.76
C GLN A 95 12.55 -9.88 -20.00
N ARG A 96 11.60 -9.18 -20.63
CA ARG A 96 10.29 -8.88 -20.04
C ARG A 96 9.50 -10.17 -19.78
N GLU A 97 9.49 -11.10 -20.72
CA GLU A 97 8.86 -12.41 -20.56
C GLU A 97 9.47 -13.18 -19.38
N LEU A 98 10.80 -13.26 -19.32
CA LEU A 98 11.52 -13.92 -18.23
C LEU A 98 11.21 -13.28 -16.87
N LEU A 99 11.18 -11.95 -16.77
CA LEU A 99 10.83 -11.23 -15.54
C LEU A 99 9.40 -11.55 -15.08
N ASN A 100 8.43 -11.53 -16.00
CA ASN A 100 7.03 -11.86 -15.72
C ASN A 100 6.85 -13.32 -15.28
N LEU A 101 7.61 -14.24 -15.88
CA LEU A 101 7.59 -15.65 -15.51
C LEU A 101 8.25 -15.86 -14.14
N LEU A 102 9.44 -15.29 -13.92
CA LEU A 102 10.18 -15.37 -12.66
C LEU A 102 9.37 -14.79 -11.49
N LEU A 103 8.67 -13.68 -11.71
CA LEU A 103 7.76 -13.06 -10.76
C LEU A 103 6.73 -14.05 -10.21
N LYS A 104 6.15 -14.89 -11.07
CA LYS A 104 5.17 -15.92 -10.73
C LYS A 104 5.84 -17.15 -10.11
N GLN A 105 6.88 -17.66 -10.74
CA GLN A 105 7.54 -18.93 -10.37
C GLN A 105 8.17 -18.88 -8.99
N ARG A 106 8.88 -17.79 -8.66
CA ARG A 106 9.61 -17.64 -7.39
C ARG A 106 8.74 -17.71 -6.12
N ARG A 107 7.42 -17.56 -6.28
CA ARG A 107 6.43 -17.57 -5.18
C ARG A 107 5.85 -18.96 -4.91
N ARG A 108 6.14 -19.96 -5.77
CA ARG A 108 5.63 -21.32 -5.60
C ARG A 108 6.27 -22.01 -4.39
N LYS A 109 5.45 -22.70 -3.59
CA LYS A 109 5.88 -23.35 -2.33
C LYS A 109 6.89 -24.47 -2.54
N ASN A 110 6.88 -25.11 -3.71
CA ASN A 110 7.82 -26.18 -4.06
C ASN A 110 9.29 -25.73 -3.96
N TRP A 111 9.61 -24.49 -4.32
CA TRP A 111 10.99 -23.99 -4.24
C TRP A 111 11.48 -23.89 -2.80
N SER A 112 10.65 -23.37 -1.89
CA SER A 112 10.98 -23.31 -0.47
C SER A 112 11.13 -24.71 0.13
N ALA A 113 10.28 -25.67 -0.28
CA ALA A 113 10.37 -27.07 0.14
C ALA A 113 11.68 -27.72 -0.34
N LYS A 114 12.06 -27.53 -1.61
CA LYS A 114 13.32 -28.05 -2.17
C LYS A 114 14.54 -27.48 -1.43
N LYS A 115 14.51 -26.19 -1.08
CA LYS A 115 15.58 -25.52 -0.34
C LYS A 115 15.53 -25.75 1.19
N ARG A 116 14.51 -26.47 1.70
CA ARG A 116 14.27 -26.70 3.14
C ARG A 116 14.29 -25.40 3.95
N ILE A 117 13.61 -24.36 3.44
CA ILE A 117 13.43 -23.07 4.11
C ILE A 117 11.94 -22.78 4.31
N GLN A 118 11.60 -21.94 5.28
CA GLN A 118 10.22 -21.50 5.45
C GLN A 118 9.77 -20.70 4.22
N TRP A 119 8.56 -21.01 3.72
CA TRP A 119 8.00 -20.27 2.59
C TRP A 119 7.83 -18.79 2.92
N MET A 120 8.24 -17.94 1.97
CA MET A 120 8.13 -16.49 2.04
C MET A 120 7.63 -15.93 0.71
N ASP A 121 7.26 -14.65 0.71
CA ASP A 121 6.72 -13.92 -0.44
C ASP A 121 7.75 -13.71 -1.57
N GLY A 122 8.08 -14.82 -2.24
CA GLY A 122 9.09 -14.94 -3.29
C GLY A 122 10.51 -15.15 -2.75
N ILE A 123 11.20 -16.18 -3.26
CA ILE A 123 12.59 -16.51 -2.91
C ILE A 123 13.53 -16.38 -4.13
N PRO A 124 14.85 -16.20 -3.94
CA PRO A 124 15.80 -16.27 -5.03
C PRO A 124 15.81 -17.67 -5.67
N LEU A 125 15.83 -17.73 -7.01
CA LEU A 125 15.97 -18.98 -7.76
C LEU A 125 17.33 -19.03 -8.46
N SER A 126 18.02 -20.15 -8.35
CA SER A 126 19.29 -20.43 -9.03
C SER A 126 19.08 -20.57 -10.54
N LEU A 127 20.19 -20.55 -11.30
CA LEU A 127 20.16 -20.73 -12.76
C LEU A 127 19.43 -22.02 -13.15
N ASP A 128 19.83 -23.16 -12.55
CA ASP A 128 19.26 -24.47 -12.83
C ASP A 128 17.75 -24.53 -12.53
N GLU A 129 17.30 -23.86 -11.47
CA GLU A 129 15.87 -23.80 -11.12
C GLU A 129 15.07 -22.97 -12.14
N ILE A 130 15.65 -21.88 -12.66
CA ILE A 130 15.02 -21.05 -13.68
C ILE A 130 14.94 -21.80 -15.02
N GLU A 131 15.99 -22.55 -15.35
CA GLU A 131 16.06 -23.35 -16.58
C GLU A 131 14.96 -24.42 -16.65
N THR A 132 14.46 -24.91 -15.51
CA THR A 132 13.33 -25.86 -15.47
C THR A 132 12.02 -25.31 -16.05
N PHE A 133 11.86 -23.99 -16.15
CA PHE A 133 10.65 -23.37 -16.68
C PHE A 133 10.92 -22.33 -17.77
N TYR A 134 12.18 -22.02 -18.07
CA TYR A 134 12.59 -21.11 -19.13
C TYR A 134 13.91 -21.58 -19.74
N GLN A 135 13.83 -22.40 -20.79
CA GLN A 135 15.00 -22.94 -21.47
C GLN A 135 15.51 -21.93 -22.50
N HIS A 136 16.74 -21.46 -22.33
CA HIS A 136 17.33 -20.46 -23.23
C HIS A 136 18.85 -20.56 -23.26
N LYS A 137 19.45 -20.59 -24.46
CA LYS A 137 20.91 -20.78 -24.65
C LYS A 137 21.76 -19.77 -23.87
N ASN A 138 21.28 -18.53 -23.77
CA ASN A 138 21.99 -17.43 -23.11
C ASN A 138 21.38 -17.03 -21.76
N LEU A 139 20.63 -17.93 -21.10
CA LEU A 139 19.87 -17.61 -19.88
C LEU A 139 20.71 -16.88 -18.81
N LYS A 140 21.91 -17.38 -18.53
CA LYS A 140 22.82 -16.76 -17.55
C LYS A 140 23.17 -15.31 -17.90
N GLN A 141 23.50 -15.04 -19.16
CA GLN A 141 23.83 -13.69 -19.63
C GLN A 141 22.64 -12.73 -19.49
N ILE A 142 21.42 -13.21 -19.83
CA ILE A 142 20.19 -12.44 -19.68
C ILE A 142 19.93 -12.09 -18.21
N LEU A 143 20.07 -13.07 -17.31
CA LEU A 143 19.86 -12.88 -15.88
C LEU A 143 20.91 -11.95 -15.26
N ASP A 144 22.17 -12.08 -15.67
CA ASP A 144 23.27 -11.23 -15.22
C ASP A 144 23.09 -9.79 -15.71
N ASP A 145 22.67 -9.58 -16.97
CA ASP A 145 22.34 -8.24 -17.48
C ASP A 145 21.18 -7.59 -16.71
N LEU A 146 20.11 -8.35 -16.46
CA LEU A 146 18.99 -7.88 -15.63
C LEU A 146 19.39 -7.57 -14.19
N ALA A 147 20.36 -8.30 -13.64
CA ALA A 147 20.92 -8.03 -12.32
C ALA A 147 21.80 -6.76 -12.32
N ASN A 148 22.61 -6.57 -13.36
CA ASN A 148 23.45 -5.38 -13.53
C ASN A 148 22.62 -4.11 -13.72
N LYS A 149 21.53 -4.19 -14.49
CA LYS A 149 20.50 -3.13 -14.59
C LYS A 149 19.74 -2.92 -13.28
N GLY A 150 19.86 -3.83 -12.31
CA GLY A 150 19.21 -3.71 -11.00
C GLY A 150 17.72 -4.07 -11.01
N TYR A 151 17.22 -4.74 -12.06
CA TYR A 151 15.89 -5.36 -12.04
C TYR A 151 15.87 -6.60 -11.16
N LEU A 152 16.97 -7.38 -11.19
CA LEU A 152 17.19 -8.55 -10.34
C LEU A 152 18.27 -8.27 -9.30
N LYS A 153 18.25 -9.07 -8.23
CA LYS A 153 19.33 -9.14 -7.25
C LYS A 153 19.80 -10.58 -7.13
N TYR A 154 21.11 -10.79 -7.27
CA TYR A 154 21.73 -12.09 -7.07
C TYR A 154 22.13 -12.26 -5.60
N GLU A 155 21.35 -13.03 -4.84
CA GLU A 155 21.49 -13.14 -3.38
C GLU A 155 21.19 -14.55 -2.85
N HIS A 156 21.68 -14.84 -1.64
CA HIS A 156 21.31 -16.05 -0.92
C HIS A 156 19.83 -16.00 -0.52
N PRO A 157 19.13 -17.15 -0.48
CA PRO A 157 17.81 -17.21 0.11
C PRO A 157 17.88 -16.83 1.59
N LYS A 158 16.76 -16.33 2.12
CA LYS A 158 16.60 -16.08 3.54
C LYS A 158 15.81 -17.21 4.18
N ASP A 159 15.90 -17.34 5.49
CA ASP A 159 15.07 -18.23 6.28
C ASP A 159 14.73 -17.57 7.62
N ILE A 160 13.68 -18.05 8.28
CA ILE A 160 13.27 -17.54 9.59
C ILE A 160 14.06 -18.28 10.67
N GLN A 161 14.90 -17.54 11.40
CA GLN A 161 15.68 -18.05 12.51
C GLN A 161 15.22 -17.40 13.83
N ALA A 162 15.27 -18.18 14.90
CA ALA A 162 15.04 -17.68 16.25
C ALA A 162 16.32 -17.01 16.76
N VAL A 163 16.23 -15.72 17.09
CA VAL A 163 17.34 -14.91 17.60
C VAL A 163 16.94 -14.34 18.96
N VAL A 164 17.85 -14.36 19.93
CA VAL A 164 17.61 -13.73 21.24
C VAL A 164 17.89 -12.23 21.12
N ASN A 165 16.91 -11.39 21.47
CA ASN A 165 17.09 -9.94 21.45
C ASN A 165 17.90 -9.47 22.68
N LYS A 166 18.22 -8.16 22.74
CA LYS A 166 18.96 -7.56 23.86
C LYS A 166 18.29 -7.72 25.24
N ASP A 167 16.98 -7.97 25.27
CA ASP A 167 16.18 -8.16 26.47
C ASP A 167 15.99 -9.66 26.83
N GLY A 168 16.75 -10.57 26.21
CA GLY A 168 16.66 -12.01 26.44
C GLY A 168 15.45 -12.70 25.79
N LYS A 169 14.65 -11.99 24.99
CA LYS A 169 13.45 -12.56 24.34
C LYS A 169 13.80 -13.19 23.00
N THR A 170 13.29 -14.40 22.77
CA THR A 170 13.42 -15.07 21.47
C THR A 170 12.49 -14.41 20.45
N VAL A 171 13.07 -13.83 19.40
CA VAL A 171 12.35 -13.20 18.28
C VAL A 171 12.66 -13.92 16.98
N LYS A 172 11.68 -14.01 16.09
CA LYS A 172 11.87 -14.59 14.75
C LYS A 172 12.41 -13.52 13.81
N LYS A 173 13.60 -13.74 13.24
CA LYS A 173 14.23 -12.83 12.29
C LYS A 173 14.53 -13.54 10.97
N ARG A 174 14.47 -12.81 9.86
CA ARG A 174 14.85 -13.33 8.53
C ARG A 174 16.34 -13.11 8.31
N GLU A 175 17.10 -14.20 8.28
CA GLU A 175 18.54 -14.20 8.06
C GLU A 175 18.90 -14.92 6.76
N TYR A 176 20.03 -14.56 6.17
CA TYR A 176 20.51 -15.22 4.95
C TYR A 176 21.02 -16.63 5.25
N ARG A 177 20.68 -17.59 4.40
CA ARG A 177 21.21 -18.95 4.39
C ARG A 177 22.44 -19.00 3.49
N LEU A 178 23.59 -18.62 4.04
CA LEU A 178 24.87 -18.58 3.31
C LEU A 178 25.36 -19.97 2.89
N ASP A 179 24.84 -21.01 3.53
CA ASP A 179 25.04 -22.42 3.20
C ASP A 179 24.33 -22.85 1.89
N LEU A 180 23.33 -22.08 1.44
CA LEU A 180 22.59 -22.36 0.21
C LEU A 180 23.13 -21.51 -0.94
N PRO A 181 23.10 -21.99 -2.20
CA PRO A 181 23.58 -21.21 -3.33
C PRO A 181 22.76 -19.93 -3.54
N LYS A 182 23.40 -18.92 -4.13
CA LYS A 182 22.73 -17.69 -4.56
C LYS A 182 21.75 -17.95 -5.70
N GLY A 183 20.75 -17.09 -5.81
CA GLY A 183 19.82 -17.08 -6.92
C GLY A 183 19.40 -15.66 -7.27
N TYR A 184 18.67 -15.53 -8.38
CA TYR A 184 18.14 -14.28 -8.87
C TYR A 184 16.77 -14.00 -8.25
N ASN A 185 16.60 -12.79 -7.71
CA ASN A 185 15.40 -12.38 -7.01
C ASN A 185 14.89 -11.01 -7.47
N ILE A 186 13.57 -10.82 -7.43
CA ILE A 186 12.93 -9.51 -7.64
C ILE A 186 12.71 -8.86 -6.27
N VAL A 187 13.55 -7.88 -5.94
CA VAL A 187 13.60 -7.27 -4.60
C VAL A 187 12.95 -5.90 -4.50
N VAL A 188 12.60 -5.30 -5.63
CA VAL A 188 12.10 -3.92 -5.75
C VAL A 188 10.65 -3.87 -5.25
N GLY A 189 10.42 -3.13 -4.18
CA GLY A 189 9.11 -3.07 -3.52
C GLY A 189 8.30 -1.84 -3.91
N LYS A 190 7.06 -1.74 -3.39
CA LYS A 190 6.20 -0.57 -3.57
C LYS A 190 6.85 0.76 -3.12
N LEU A 191 7.72 0.70 -2.10
CA LEU A 191 8.41 1.88 -1.55
C LEU A 191 9.65 2.28 -2.37
N SER A 192 9.98 1.55 -3.44
CA SER A 192 11.09 1.89 -4.32
C SER A 192 10.70 2.90 -5.41
N PHE A 193 9.41 3.19 -5.58
CA PHE A 193 8.89 4.06 -6.64
C PHE A 193 8.33 5.37 -6.08
N PRO A 194 8.52 6.51 -6.78
CA PRO A 194 7.95 7.80 -6.36
C PRO A 194 6.43 7.72 -6.16
N ILE A 195 5.74 7.02 -7.05
CA ILE A 195 4.32 6.68 -6.95
C ILE A 195 4.21 5.17 -6.85
N ASN A 196 3.41 4.67 -5.92
CA ASN A 196 3.14 3.24 -5.74
C ASN A 196 1.71 2.84 -6.16
N LYS A 197 0.76 3.77 -6.16
CA LYS A 197 -0.63 3.56 -6.55
C LYS A 197 -1.24 4.87 -7.04
N ILE A 198 -1.96 4.77 -8.14
CA ILE A 198 -2.78 5.84 -8.70
C ILE A 198 -4.21 5.51 -8.31
N LEU A 199 -4.87 6.41 -7.59
CA LEU A 199 -6.22 6.17 -7.09
C LEU A 199 -7.23 6.42 -8.23
N ASN A 200 -8.28 5.60 -8.26
CA ASN A 200 -9.41 5.82 -9.17
C ASN A 200 -10.36 6.84 -8.54
N PRO A 201 -10.63 8.00 -9.19
CA PRO A 201 -11.54 9.00 -8.64
C PRO A 201 -12.97 8.48 -8.42
N HIS A 202 -13.39 7.47 -9.18
CA HIS A 202 -14.75 6.89 -9.09
C HIS A 202 -14.87 5.77 -8.05
N ASP A 203 -13.79 5.46 -7.33
CA ASP A 203 -13.76 4.43 -6.29
C ASP A 203 -13.34 5.03 -4.95
N ILE A 204 -13.27 4.21 -3.91
CA ILE A 204 -12.74 4.55 -2.59
C ILE A 204 -11.23 4.27 -2.52
N ALA A 205 -10.53 5.00 -1.66
CA ALA A 205 -9.15 4.68 -1.33
C ALA A 205 -9.06 3.36 -0.53
N PRO A 206 -7.96 2.59 -0.64
CA PRO A 206 -7.67 1.53 0.32
C PRO A 206 -7.39 2.12 1.71
N THR A 207 -7.18 1.29 2.72
CA THR A 207 -6.68 1.78 4.02
C THR A 207 -5.37 2.54 3.83
N LEU A 208 -5.37 3.82 4.16
CA LEU A 208 -4.21 4.69 4.06
C LEU A 208 -3.38 4.61 5.35
N VAL A 209 -2.09 4.35 5.17
CA VAL A 209 -1.09 4.31 6.25
C VAL A 209 -0.03 5.37 6.01
N ALA A 210 0.60 5.84 7.08
CA ALA A 210 1.57 6.93 7.06
C ALA A 210 2.65 6.77 5.99
N THR A 211 3.20 5.55 5.86
CA THR A 211 4.28 5.23 4.91
C THR A 211 3.85 5.28 3.45
N ASP A 212 2.55 5.11 3.17
CA ASP A 212 2.03 4.96 1.82
C ASP A 212 1.47 6.27 1.26
N MET A 213 0.91 7.13 2.12
CA MET A 213 0.20 8.35 1.69
C MET A 213 1.04 9.28 0.80
N GLN A 214 2.34 9.37 1.04
CA GLN A 214 3.27 10.19 0.25
C GLN A 214 3.54 9.65 -1.17
N ARG A 215 3.16 8.40 -1.45
CA ARG A 215 3.39 7.71 -2.73
C ARG A 215 2.10 7.43 -3.48
N LEU A 216 1.00 8.03 -3.06
CA LEU A 216 -0.27 7.97 -3.77
C LEU A 216 -0.34 9.12 -4.76
N ALA A 217 -0.89 8.83 -5.93
CA ALA A 217 -1.19 9.84 -6.92
C ALA A 217 -2.65 9.78 -7.36
N VAL A 218 -3.12 10.90 -7.91
CA VAL A 218 -4.39 11.04 -8.59
C VAL A 218 -4.16 11.77 -9.91
N VAL A 219 -5.08 11.58 -10.86
CA VAL A 219 -5.10 12.35 -12.10
C VAL A 219 -5.67 13.73 -11.83
N ASP A 220 -5.04 14.77 -12.36
CA ASP A 220 -5.53 16.14 -12.38
C ASP A 220 -5.24 16.77 -13.74
N GLY A 221 -6.29 17.13 -14.46
CA GLY A 221 -6.21 17.62 -15.84
C GLY A 221 -5.45 16.64 -16.74
N LYS A 222 -4.25 17.04 -17.18
CA LYS A 222 -3.40 16.29 -18.12
C LYS A 222 -2.24 15.54 -17.45
N GLY A 223 -2.21 15.46 -16.13
CA GLY A 223 -1.07 14.87 -15.42
C GLY A 223 -1.45 14.14 -14.13
N LEU A 224 -0.42 13.68 -13.43
CA LEU A 224 -0.53 13.04 -12.12
C LEU A 224 -0.02 13.97 -11.03
N ARG A 225 -0.66 13.96 -9.87
CA ARG A 225 -0.21 14.70 -8.68
C ARG A 225 -0.34 13.86 -7.41
N CYS A 226 0.41 14.23 -6.38
CA CYS A 226 0.19 13.69 -5.04
C CYS A 226 -1.08 14.28 -4.42
N LEU A 227 -1.57 13.61 -3.38
CA LEU A 227 -2.64 14.14 -2.55
C LEU A 227 -2.19 15.40 -1.82
N THR A 228 -3.10 16.34 -1.59
CA THR A 228 -2.88 17.52 -0.74
C THR A 228 -3.15 17.20 0.73
N ILE A 229 -2.73 18.09 1.65
CA ILE A 229 -3.07 17.96 3.08
C ILE A 229 -4.59 18.03 3.26
N ARG A 230 -5.28 18.89 2.49
CA ARG A 230 -6.74 19.05 2.54
C ARG A 230 -7.46 17.76 2.14
N GLU A 231 -7.04 17.14 1.05
CA GLU A 231 -7.58 15.85 0.63
C GLU A 231 -7.30 14.75 1.66
N GLY A 232 -6.10 14.77 2.25
CA GLY A 232 -5.74 13.90 3.38
C GLY A 232 -6.71 14.09 4.56
N LEU A 233 -7.01 15.33 4.96
CA LEU A 233 -7.96 15.65 6.02
C LEU A 233 -9.37 15.11 5.70
N ARG A 234 -9.85 15.32 4.48
CA ARG A 234 -11.15 14.80 4.00
C ARG A 234 -11.18 13.26 4.03
N LEU A 235 -10.08 12.59 3.68
CA LEU A 235 -9.92 11.12 3.76
C LEU A 235 -9.98 10.57 5.19
N PHE A 236 -9.85 11.41 6.21
CA PHE A 236 -10.02 11.04 7.61
C PHE A 236 -11.24 11.72 8.26
N GLY A 237 -12.10 12.35 7.46
CA GLY A 237 -13.38 12.93 7.90
C GLY A 237 -13.26 14.20 8.72
N PHE A 238 -12.13 14.90 8.65
CA PHE A 238 -11.97 16.20 9.31
C PHE A 238 -12.83 17.27 8.64
N PRO A 239 -13.35 18.24 9.40
CA PRO A 239 -14.15 19.32 8.84
C PRO A 239 -13.28 20.31 8.03
N GLU A 240 -13.93 21.08 7.15
CA GLU A 240 -13.22 21.99 6.22
C GLU A 240 -12.47 23.13 6.94
N ASP A 241 -12.94 23.55 8.10
CA ASP A 241 -12.34 24.59 8.96
C ASP A 241 -11.16 24.08 9.81
N TYR A 242 -10.92 22.77 9.85
CA TYR A 242 -9.74 22.23 10.53
C TYR A 242 -8.52 22.33 9.62
N HIS A 243 -7.39 22.82 10.15
CA HIS A 243 -6.14 23.00 9.41
C HIS A 243 -4.97 22.35 10.15
N ILE A 244 -4.05 21.75 9.37
CA ILE A 244 -2.76 21.28 9.88
C ILE A 244 -1.66 22.15 9.28
N ASN A 245 -1.00 22.95 10.13
CA ASN A 245 0.12 23.79 9.74
C ASN A 245 1.44 23.03 9.93
N LEU A 246 1.60 21.92 9.21
CA LEU A 246 2.81 21.09 9.22
C LEU A 246 3.30 20.81 7.80
N PRO A 247 4.60 20.54 7.62
CA PRO A 247 5.10 19.96 6.39
C PRO A 247 4.34 18.68 6.00
N ILE A 248 4.10 18.47 4.70
CA ILE A 248 3.24 17.39 4.17
C ILE A 248 3.63 15.99 4.68
N ASN A 249 4.92 15.73 4.85
CA ASN A 249 5.41 14.46 5.38
C ASN A 249 4.97 14.21 6.82
N LYS A 250 5.03 15.23 7.69
CA LYS A 250 4.56 15.14 9.08
C LYS A 250 3.04 15.10 9.16
N ALA A 251 2.35 15.86 8.32
CA ALA A 251 0.90 15.83 8.25
C ALA A 251 0.38 14.44 7.85
N PHE A 252 0.98 13.81 6.82
CA PHE A 252 0.60 12.47 6.39
C PHE A 252 1.00 11.36 7.38
N ASP A 253 2.09 11.54 8.12
CA ASP A 253 2.43 10.63 9.21
C ASP A 253 1.37 10.65 10.32
N LEU A 254 0.93 11.85 10.72
CA LEU A 254 -0.16 12.03 11.69
C LEU A 254 -1.47 11.44 11.17
N LEU A 255 -1.84 11.78 9.93
CA LEU A 255 -3.10 11.32 9.32
C LEU A 255 -3.13 9.80 9.15
N GLY A 256 -2.06 9.17 8.67
CA GLY A 256 -2.01 7.71 8.52
C GLY A 256 -2.27 6.93 9.81
N ASN A 257 -1.87 7.52 10.94
CA ASN A 257 -2.01 6.96 12.29
C ASN A 257 -3.32 7.36 13.00
N THR A 258 -4.11 8.29 12.44
CA THR A 258 -5.31 8.81 13.08
C THR A 258 -6.53 7.87 12.96
N VAL A 259 -7.56 8.22 13.72
CA VAL A 259 -8.92 7.67 13.64
C VAL A 259 -9.77 8.51 12.68
N VAL A 260 -10.78 7.90 12.08
CA VAL A 260 -11.69 8.62 11.18
C VAL A 260 -12.69 9.40 12.02
N VAL A 261 -12.67 10.73 11.89
CA VAL A 261 -13.39 11.67 12.76
C VAL A 261 -14.90 11.46 12.67
N THR A 262 -15.46 11.25 11.47
CA THR A 262 -16.90 11.00 11.30
C THR A 262 -17.34 9.73 12.04
N VAL A 263 -16.54 8.66 12.01
CA VAL A 263 -16.84 7.43 12.76
C VAL A 263 -16.85 7.69 14.27
N VAL A 264 -15.87 8.44 14.76
CA VAL A 264 -15.77 8.79 16.19
C VAL A 264 -16.93 9.66 16.63
N ARG A 265 -17.36 10.61 15.79
CA ARG A 265 -18.52 11.46 16.05
C ARG A 265 -19.78 10.62 16.27
N GLU A 266 -20.09 9.71 15.35
CA GLU A 266 -21.30 8.87 15.43
C GLU A 266 -21.28 7.95 16.66
N ILE A 267 -20.11 7.38 16.99
CA ILE A 267 -19.94 6.60 18.22
C ILE A 267 -20.16 7.47 19.46
N SER A 268 -19.60 8.68 19.47
CA SER A 268 -19.71 9.64 20.58
C SER A 268 -21.16 10.08 20.79
N GLU A 269 -21.87 10.41 19.71
CA GLU A 269 -23.30 10.75 19.75
C GLU A 269 -24.12 9.61 20.37
N ARG A 270 -23.83 8.36 20.00
CA ARG A 270 -24.50 7.19 20.57
C ARG A 270 -24.25 7.02 22.07
N ILE A 271 -23.02 7.29 22.51
CA ILE A 271 -22.66 7.29 23.94
C ILE A 271 -23.46 8.38 24.69
N VAL A 272 -23.50 9.60 24.14
CA VAL A 272 -24.20 10.74 24.74
C VAL A 272 -25.71 10.47 24.83
N ILE A 273 -26.33 10.01 23.74
CA ILE A 273 -27.76 9.65 23.72
C ILE A 273 -28.05 8.57 24.77
N GLN A 274 -27.24 7.51 24.84
CA GLN A 274 -27.44 6.47 25.85
C GLN A 274 -27.33 7.02 27.28
N LYS A 275 -26.41 7.95 27.53
CA LYS A 275 -26.26 8.60 28.83
C LYS A 275 -27.50 9.42 29.18
N MET A 276 -27.99 10.23 28.24
CA MET A 276 -29.20 11.06 28.43
C MET A 276 -30.45 10.21 28.70
N LEU A 277 -30.61 9.09 27.97
CA LEU A 277 -31.73 8.16 28.19
C LEU A 277 -31.64 7.45 29.56
N SER A 278 -30.43 7.20 30.05
CA SER A 278 -30.21 6.50 31.33
C SER A 278 -30.47 7.33 32.57
N VAL A 279 -30.50 8.67 32.45
CA VAL A 279 -30.80 9.57 33.57
C VAL A 279 -31.80 10.64 33.09
N PRO A 280 -33.08 10.28 32.93
CA PRO A 280 -34.12 11.22 32.52
C PRO A 280 -34.17 12.43 33.47
N ASN A 281 -34.43 13.62 32.93
CA ASN A 281 -34.54 14.89 33.68
C ASN A 281 -33.25 15.39 34.34
N GLN A 282 -32.08 14.82 34.04
CA GLN A 282 -30.81 15.40 34.44
C GLN A 282 -30.49 16.65 33.60
N VAL A 283 -30.23 17.78 34.25
CA VAL A 283 -29.70 18.97 33.58
C VAL A 283 -28.21 18.77 33.30
N TYR A 284 -27.84 18.75 32.03
CA TYR A 284 -26.44 18.68 31.60
C TYR A 284 -25.91 20.10 31.35
N VAL A 285 -25.03 20.57 32.23
CA VAL A 285 -24.30 21.83 32.01
C VAL A 285 -23.08 21.53 31.15
N LEU A 286 -23.13 21.90 29.86
CA LEU A 286 -21.96 21.84 28.98
C LEU A 286 -21.12 23.10 29.23
N SER A 287 -20.03 22.96 29.99
CA SER A 287 -19.04 24.04 30.11
C SER A 287 -18.35 24.22 28.76
N ARG A 288 -18.33 25.45 28.25
CA ARG A 288 -17.56 25.84 27.07
C ARG A 288 -16.06 25.76 27.34
#